data_AF-D5VRW8-F1
#
_entry.id   AF-D5VRW8-F1
#
_cell.length_a   1.000
_cell.length_b   1.000
_cell.length_c   1.000
_cell.angle_alpha   90.00
_cell.angle_beta   90.00
_cell.angle_gamma   90.00
#
_symmetry.space_group_name_H-M   'P 1'
#
loop_
_entity.id
_entity.type
_entity.pdbx_description
1 polymer ?
#
loop_
_entity_poly.entity_id
_entity_poly.type
_entity_poly.pdbx_seq_one_letter_code
_entity_poly.pdbx_strand_id
1 'polypeptide(L)'
;MKYPDINDIIKEKEELINLGEDKLRELSNLRVKLEAERLKNNIEEVEKLEEEEQKIVADILRLDNKIKILEALEYIYNTKLFKRHFNIIEGLIPYEELIYMLLENDLKLKKTLLEIYKKLEIDDKEVLEEIENIPEENGTCESEECKENKFIEQLVNRIKKISKYLKE
;
A
#
# COMPACT_ATOMS: atom_id res chain seq x y z
N MET A 1 14.38 -16.27 -0.15
CA MET A 1 13.63 -16.94 -1.24
C MET A 1 14.10 -16.39 -2.58
N LYS A 2 13.56 -16.83 -3.74
CA LYS A 2 13.71 -16.06 -4.99
C LYS A 2 12.72 -14.89 -4.98
N TYR A 3 13.09 -13.79 -5.64
CA TYR A 3 12.20 -12.68 -5.93
C TYR A 3 10.99 -13.17 -6.74
N PRO A 4 9.75 -12.75 -6.40
CA PRO A 4 8.57 -13.07 -7.20
C PRO A 4 8.65 -12.40 -8.58
N ASP A 5 7.99 -12.98 -9.58
CA ASP A 5 7.87 -12.32 -10.89
C ASP A 5 6.97 -11.09 -10.78
N ILE A 6 7.21 -10.07 -11.60
CA ILE A 6 6.36 -8.87 -11.59
C ILE A 6 4.89 -9.18 -11.90
N ASN A 7 4.62 -10.18 -12.74
CA ASN A 7 3.25 -10.60 -13.02
C ASN A 7 2.60 -11.28 -11.80
N ASP A 8 3.39 -12.00 -10.98
CA ASP A 8 2.89 -12.58 -9.74
C ASP A 8 2.54 -11.48 -8.72
N ILE A 9 3.38 -10.46 -8.60
CA ILE A 9 3.11 -9.27 -7.75
C ILE A 9 1.82 -8.57 -8.19
N ILE A 10 1.68 -8.29 -9.49
CA ILE A 10 0.51 -7.61 -10.04
C ILE A 10 -0.76 -8.43 -9.78
N LYS A 11 -0.70 -9.74 -10.03
CA LYS A 11 -1.83 -10.64 -9.80
C LYS A 11 -2.24 -10.71 -8.33
N GLU A 12 -1.28 -10.90 -7.42
CA GLU A 12 -1.56 -10.93 -5.98
C GLU A 12 -2.16 -9.60 -5.51
N LYS A 13 -1.64 -8.48 -6.02
CA LYS A 13 -2.16 -7.14 -5.72
C LYS A 13 -3.63 -7.01 -6.14
N GLU A 14 -3.98 -7.44 -7.35
CA GLU A 14 -5.38 -7.42 -7.83
C GLU A 14 -6.30 -8.31 -6.98
N GLU A 15 -5.84 -9.50 -6.60
CA GLU A 15 -6.58 -10.42 -5.71
C GLU A 15 -6.86 -9.77 -4.35
N LEU A 16 -5.85 -9.14 -3.74
CA LEU A 16 -6.00 -8.44 -2.46
C LEU A 16 -6.91 -7.21 -2.55
N ILE A 17 -6.86 -6.46 -3.66
CA ILE A 17 -7.77 -5.34 -3.91
C ILE A 17 -9.21 -5.83 -3.95
N ASN A 18 -9.50 -6.89 -4.71
CA ASN A 18 -10.85 -7.46 -4.81
C ASN A 18 -11.36 -7.93 -3.44
N LEU A 19 -10.50 -8.62 -2.67
CA LEU A 19 -10.83 -9.05 -1.31
C LEU A 19 -11.11 -7.85 -0.38
N GLY A 20 -10.35 -6.76 -0.51
CA GLY A 20 -10.57 -5.53 0.23
C GLY A 20 -11.91 -4.86 -0.13
N GLU A 21 -12.29 -4.84 -1.40
CA GLU A 21 -13.59 -4.31 -1.84
C GLU A 21 -14.76 -5.12 -1.26
N ASP A 22 -14.66 -6.45 -1.23
CA ASP A 22 -15.68 -7.30 -0.63
C ASP A 22 -15.80 -7.07 0.88
N LYS A 23 -14.68 -6.90 1.59
CA LYS A 23 -14.67 -6.55 3.02
C LYS A 23 -15.28 -5.18 3.30
N LEU A 24 -15.09 -4.20 2.42
CA LEU A 24 -15.75 -2.88 2.55
C LEU A 24 -17.27 -2.98 2.36
N ARG A 25 -17.74 -3.84 1.46
CA ARG A 25 -19.19 -4.12 1.31
C ARG A 25 -19.75 -4.81 2.55
N GLU A 26 -19.03 -5.78 3.10
CA GLU A 26 -19.37 -6.45 4.35
C GLU A 26 -19.51 -5.44 5.51
N LEU A 27 -18.52 -4.56 5.68
CA LEU A 27 -18.53 -3.49 6.68
C LEU A 27 -19.73 -2.55 6.51
N SER A 28 -20.01 -2.13 5.28
CA SER A 28 -21.15 -1.25 4.97
C SER A 28 -22.49 -1.90 5.34
N ASN A 29 -22.68 -3.18 4.99
CA ASN A 29 -23.88 -3.92 5.34
C ASN A 29 -24.02 -4.12 6.86
N LEU A 30 -22.91 -4.37 7.55
CA LEU A 30 -22.89 -4.53 9.00
C LEU A 30 -23.30 -3.23 9.71
N ARG A 31 -22.77 -2.09 9.28
CA ARG A 31 -23.13 -0.77 9.85
C ARG A 31 -24.61 -0.43 9.68
N VAL A 32 -25.21 -0.80 8.55
CA VAL A 32 -26.66 -0.65 8.35
C VAL A 32 -27.45 -1.51 9.35
N LYS A 33 -27.02 -2.74 9.63
CA LYS A 33 -27.65 -3.60 10.66
C LYS A 33 -27.47 -3.01 12.06
N LEU A 34 -26.27 -2.55 12.37
CA LEU A 34 -25.90 -1.98 13.66
C LEU A 34 -26.79 -0.77 13.99
N GLU A 35 -26.99 0.13 13.03
CA GLU A 35 -27.90 1.26 13.18
C GLU A 35 -29.36 0.82 13.39
N ALA A 36 -29.81 -0.20 12.66
CA ALA A 36 -31.16 -0.74 12.84
C ALA A 36 -31.38 -1.34 14.23
N GLU A 37 -30.38 -2.01 14.80
CA GLU A 37 -30.45 -2.58 16.16
C GLU A 37 -30.32 -1.51 17.25
N ARG A 38 -29.54 -0.45 17.02
CA ARG A 38 -29.50 0.74 17.90
C ARG A 38 -30.88 1.39 18.02
N LEU A 39 -31.60 1.55 16.92
CA LEU A 39 -32.97 2.09 16.92
C LEU A 39 -33.96 1.20 17.69
N LYS A 40 -33.71 -0.11 17.74
CA LYS A 40 -34.51 -1.07 18.52
C LYS A 40 -34.10 -1.14 20.00
N ASN A 41 -33.05 -0.43 20.41
CA ASN A 41 -32.42 -0.52 21.74
C ASN A 41 -32.01 -1.96 22.12
N ASN A 42 -31.59 -2.76 21.13
CA ASN A 42 -31.13 -4.13 21.37
C ASN A 42 -29.63 -4.16 21.72
N ILE A 43 -29.32 -3.84 22.99
CA ILE A 43 -27.95 -3.61 23.46
C ILE A 43 -27.04 -4.82 23.20
N GLU A 44 -27.51 -6.05 23.46
CA GLU A 44 -26.70 -7.26 23.31
C GLU A 44 -26.30 -7.52 21.84
N GLU A 45 -27.20 -7.23 20.89
CA GLU A 45 -26.91 -7.39 19.48
C GLU A 45 -26.01 -6.27 18.95
N VAL A 46 -26.15 -5.05 19.47
CA VAL A 46 -25.27 -3.93 19.15
C VAL A 46 -23.82 -4.24 19.56
N GLU A 47 -23.59 -4.75 20.77
CA GLU A 47 -22.25 -5.13 21.23
C GLU A 47 -21.60 -6.19 20.32
N LYS A 48 -22.36 -7.23 19.92
CA LYS A 48 -21.87 -8.26 19.00
C LYS A 48 -21.48 -7.70 17.64
N LEU A 49 -22.32 -6.81 17.08
CA LEU A 49 -22.07 -6.17 15.80
C LEU A 49 -20.88 -5.22 15.86
N GLU A 50 -20.68 -4.49 16.96
CA GLU A 50 -19.51 -3.62 17.16
C GLU A 50 -18.19 -4.43 17.22
N GLU A 51 -18.19 -5.59 17.87
CA GLU A 51 -17.03 -6.49 17.85
C GLU A 51 -16.71 -7.02 16.44
N GLU A 52 -17.75 -7.35 15.66
CA GLU A 52 -17.60 -7.78 14.28
C GLU A 52 -17.10 -6.65 13.38
N GLU A 53 -17.59 -5.41 13.59
CA GLU A 53 -17.10 -4.20 12.92
C GLU A 53 -15.59 -4.04 13.13
N GLN A 54 -15.13 -4.13 14.37
CA GLN A 54 -13.72 -3.97 14.71
C GLN A 54 -12.83 -5.03 14.02
N LYS A 55 -13.31 -6.28 13.93
CA LYS A 55 -12.60 -7.35 13.23
C LYS A 55 -12.49 -7.06 11.73
N ILE A 56 -13.57 -6.64 11.09
CA ILE A 56 -13.58 -6.30 9.66
C ILE A 56 -12.67 -5.10 9.38
N VAL A 57 -12.70 -4.07 10.22
CA VAL A 57 -11.81 -2.90 10.10
C VAL A 57 -10.34 -3.31 10.22
N ALA A 58 -10.00 -4.17 11.20
CA ALA A 58 -8.63 -4.67 11.34
C ALA A 58 -8.17 -5.46 10.11
N ASP A 59 -9.04 -6.30 9.53
CA ASP A 59 -8.75 -7.05 8.31
C ASP A 59 -8.53 -6.11 7.11
N ILE A 60 -9.37 -5.08 6.95
CA ILE A 60 -9.20 -4.07 5.88
C ILE A 60 -7.84 -3.36 6.01
N LEU A 61 -7.47 -2.93 7.21
CA LEU A 61 -6.17 -2.27 7.44
C LEU A 61 -5.00 -3.21 7.13
N ARG A 62 -5.13 -4.50 7.46
CA ARG A 62 -4.12 -5.51 7.15
C ARG A 62 -3.99 -5.74 5.64
N LEU A 63 -5.10 -5.77 4.91
CA LEU A 63 -5.12 -5.86 3.45
C LEU A 63 -4.47 -4.62 2.82
N ASP A 64 -4.84 -3.42 3.27
CA ASP A 64 -4.29 -2.17 2.74
C ASP A 64 -2.77 -2.09 2.87
N ASN A 65 -2.22 -2.50 4.03
CA ASN A 65 -0.78 -2.56 4.23
C ASN A 65 -0.10 -3.55 3.28
N LYS A 66 -0.68 -4.74 3.07
CA LYS A 66 -0.13 -5.72 2.10
C LYS A 66 -0.14 -5.16 0.68
N ILE A 67 -1.23 -4.52 0.27
CA ILE A 67 -1.34 -3.92 -1.06
C ILE A 67 -0.28 -2.83 -1.24
N LYS A 68 -0.07 -1.97 -0.24
CA LYS A 68 0.97 -0.93 -0.29
C LYS A 68 2.39 -1.49 -0.44
N ILE A 69 2.68 -2.62 0.22
CA ILE A 69 3.97 -3.31 0.05
C ILE A 69 4.11 -3.78 -1.40
N LEU A 70 3.09 -4.44 -1.96
CA LEU A 70 3.12 -4.92 -3.35
C LEU A 70 3.22 -3.76 -4.36
N GLU A 71 2.54 -2.65 -4.09
CA GLU A 71 2.61 -1.41 -4.86
C GLU A 71 4.03 -0.81 -4.88
N ALA A 72 4.70 -0.76 -3.72
CA ALA A 72 6.08 -0.30 -3.63
C ALA A 72 7.05 -1.25 -4.34
N LEU A 73 6.84 -2.56 -4.22
CA LEU A 73 7.63 -3.57 -4.93
C LEU A 73 7.43 -3.44 -6.45
N GLU A 74 6.19 -3.37 -6.92
CA GLU A 74 5.89 -3.15 -8.34
C GLU A 74 6.55 -1.87 -8.87
N TYR A 75 6.56 -0.78 -8.09
CA TYR A 75 7.29 0.42 -8.45
C TYR A 75 8.79 0.13 -8.60
N ILE A 76 9.43 -0.48 -7.60
CA ILE A 76 10.86 -0.82 -7.63
C ILE A 76 11.20 -1.66 -8.89
N TYR A 77 10.37 -2.62 -9.26
CA TYR A 77 10.54 -3.44 -10.46
C TYR A 77 10.32 -2.68 -11.78
N ASN A 78 9.28 -1.85 -11.85
CA ASN A 78 8.90 -1.15 -13.08
C ASN A 78 9.74 0.11 -13.33
N THR A 79 10.29 0.69 -12.27
CA THR A 79 11.17 1.84 -12.43
C THR A 79 12.45 1.43 -13.14
N LYS A 80 12.81 2.24 -14.13
CA LYS A 80 14.11 2.07 -14.79
C LYS A 80 15.27 2.55 -13.92
N LEU A 81 14.97 3.16 -12.77
CA LEU A 81 15.90 3.65 -11.73
C LEU A 81 17.05 2.68 -11.50
N PHE A 82 16.73 1.40 -11.29
CA PHE A 82 17.74 0.38 -11.10
C PHE A 82 17.86 -0.57 -12.27
N LYS A 83 17.37 -0.27 -13.48
CA LYS A 83 17.34 -1.26 -14.57
C LYS A 83 18.71 -1.86 -14.90
N ARG A 84 19.79 -1.09 -14.74
CA ARG A 84 21.19 -1.54 -14.87
C ARG A 84 21.75 -2.22 -13.61
N HIS A 85 21.09 -2.01 -12.46
CA HIS A 85 21.47 -2.47 -11.13
C HIS A 85 20.48 -3.49 -10.53
N PHE A 86 19.43 -3.91 -11.25
CA PHE A 86 18.36 -4.73 -10.68
C PHE A 86 18.86 -6.13 -10.34
N ASN A 87 19.70 -6.69 -11.22
CA ASN A 87 20.46 -7.92 -10.95
C ASN A 87 21.37 -7.80 -9.72
N ILE A 88 21.80 -6.57 -9.38
CA ILE A 88 22.61 -6.29 -8.18
C ILE A 88 21.71 -6.23 -6.95
N ILE A 89 20.52 -5.62 -7.04
CA ILE A 89 19.50 -5.67 -5.98
C ILE A 89 19.13 -7.11 -5.65
N GLU A 90 18.70 -7.90 -6.64
CA GLU A 90 18.30 -9.30 -6.43
C GLU A 90 19.43 -10.18 -5.88
N GLY A 91 20.69 -9.83 -6.19
CA GLY A 91 21.87 -10.57 -5.75
C GLY A 91 22.35 -10.21 -4.34
N LEU A 92 22.09 -8.98 -3.86
CA LEU A 92 22.65 -8.45 -2.62
C LEU A 92 21.62 -8.17 -1.53
N ILE A 93 20.36 -7.94 -1.90
CA ILE A 93 19.26 -7.71 -0.98
C ILE A 93 18.30 -8.90 -1.13
N PRO A 94 18.15 -9.77 -0.12
CA PRO A 94 17.09 -10.77 -0.10
C PRO A 94 15.71 -10.13 -0.16
N TYR A 95 14.75 -10.80 -0.80
CA TYR A 95 13.37 -10.31 -0.92
C TYR A 95 12.74 -9.97 0.44
N GLU A 96 12.98 -10.81 1.43
CA GLU A 96 12.50 -10.59 2.80
C GLU A 96 13.09 -9.32 3.40
N GLU A 97 14.39 -9.06 3.16
CA GLU A 97 15.07 -7.85 3.59
C GLU A 97 14.52 -6.60 2.90
N LEU A 98 14.19 -6.68 1.60
CA LEU A 98 13.54 -5.59 0.88
C LEU A 98 12.18 -5.24 1.48
N ILE A 99 11.38 -6.24 1.88
CA ILE A 99 10.12 -6.02 2.61
C ILE A 99 10.39 -5.36 3.96
N TYR A 100 11.39 -5.81 4.72
CA TYR A 100 11.74 -5.19 6.00
C TYR A 100 12.14 -3.73 5.83
N MET A 101 12.96 -3.40 4.82
CA MET A 101 13.34 -2.01 4.53
C MET A 101 12.12 -1.13 4.21
N LEU A 102 11.16 -1.65 3.45
CA LEU A 102 9.89 -0.95 3.18
C LEU A 102 9.13 -0.69 4.48
N LEU A 103 9.04 -1.69 5.37
CA LEU A 103 8.33 -1.57 6.65
C LEU A 103 9.02 -0.61 7.63
N GLU A 104 10.34 -0.69 7.78
CA GLU A 104 11.12 0.20 8.67
C GLU A 104 11.09 1.66 8.22
N ASN A 105 10.83 1.89 6.93
CA ASN A 105 10.69 3.22 6.36
C ASN A 105 9.25 3.73 6.34
N ASP A 106 8.33 3.10 7.08
CA ASP A 106 6.89 3.42 7.08
C ASP A 106 6.27 3.41 5.67
N LEU A 107 6.75 2.51 4.81
CA LEU A 107 6.38 2.39 3.39
C LEU A 107 6.74 3.62 2.54
N LYS A 108 7.57 4.55 3.05
CA LYS A 108 8.02 5.73 2.30
C LYS A 108 8.98 5.31 1.19
N LEU A 109 8.50 5.37 -0.04
CA LEU A 109 9.20 4.84 -1.20
C LEU A 109 10.56 5.53 -1.43
N LYS A 110 10.60 6.87 -1.45
CA LYS A 110 11.84 7.65 -1.61
C LYS A 110 12.90 7.29 -0.57
N LYS A 111 12.50 7.17 0.71
CA LYS A 111 13.41 6.83 1.81
C LYS A 111 14.00 5.43 1.63
N THR A 112 13.15 4.47 1.25
CA THR A 112 13.56 3.09 0.96
C THR A 112 14.54 3.04 -0.22
N LEU A 113 14.25 3.75 -1.31
CA LEU A 113 15.11 3.78 -2.49
C LEU A 113 16.48 4.41 -2.20
N LEU A 114 16.52 5.49 -1.41
CA LEU A 114 17.78 6.08 -0.94
C LEU A 114 18.59 5.11 -0.06
N GLU A 115 17.92 4.30 0.75
CA GLU A 115 18.59 3.29 1.57
C GLU A 115 19.17 2.16 0.70
N ILE A 116 18.41 1.68 -0.29
CA ILE A 116 18.90 0.70 -1.29
C ILE A 116 20.11 1.27 -2.04
N TYR A 117 20.02 2.52 -2.53
CA TYR A 117 21.11 3.20 -3.22
C TYR A 117 22.40 3.22 -2.39
N LYS A 118 22.30 3.59 -1.11
CA LYS A 118 23.44 3.62 -0.18
C LYS A 118 23.97 2.23 0.13
N LYS A 119 23.09 1.27 0.40
CA LYS A 119 23.46 -0.10 0.77
C LYS A 119 24.20 -0.83 -0.34
N LEU A 120 23.85 -0.55 -1.58
CA LEU A 120 24.48 -1.13 -2.76
C LEU A 120 25.72 -0.36 -3.24
N GLU A 121 26.13 0.69 -2.52
CA GLU A 121 27.25 1.57 -2.88
C GLU A 121 27.17 2.04 -4.34
N ILE A 122 25.95 2.34 -4.80
CA ILE A 122 25.74 2.84 -6.17
C ILE A 122 26.34 4.24 -6.24
N ASP A 123 27.25 4.47 -7.18
CA ASP A 123 27.84 5.77 -7.50
C ASP A 123 27.33 6.24 -8.87
N ASP A 124 26.00 6.35 -8.99
CA ASP A 124 25.31 6.79 -10.20
C ASP A 124 24.44 8.01 -9.87
N LYS A 125 24.90 9.18 -10.30
CA LYS A 125 24.21 10.45 -10.05
C LYS A 125 22.85 10.53 -10.76
N GLU A 126 22.68 9.88 -11.90
CA GLU A 126 21.40 9.87 -12.62
C GLU A 126 20.36 9.12 -11.77
N VAL A 127 20.75 7.99 -11.19
CA VAL A 127 19.89 7.22 -10.27
C VAL A 127 19.55 8.04 -9.04
N LEU A 128 20.52 8.73 -8.43
CA LEU A 128 20.27 9.57 -7.26
C LEU A 128 19.30 10.72 -7.56
N GLU A 129 19.48 11.42 -8.69
CA GLU A 129 18.58 12.49 -9.14
C GLU A 129 17.16 11.96 -9.38
N GLU A 130 17.01 10.79 -10.01
CA GLU A 130 15.71 10.15 -10.18
C GLU A 130 15.03 9.83 -8.84
N ILE A 131 15.77 9.35 -7.83
CA ILE A 131 15.22 9.11 -6.48
C ILE A 131 14.80 10.42 -5.81
N GLU A 132 15.61 11.46 -5.94
CA GLU A 132 15.34 12.76 -5.32
C GLU A 132 14.09 13.45 -5.86
N ASN A 133 13.78 13.22 -7.15
CA ASN A 133 12.60 13.74 -7.83
C ASN A 133 11.29 13.01 -7.47
N ILE A 134 11.35 11.88 -6.74
CA ILE A 134 10.14 11.21 -6.24
C ILE A 134 9.47 12.12 -5.19
N PRO A 135 8.18 12.46 -5.33
CA PRO A 135 7.49 13.30 -4.37
C PRO A 135 7.46 12.64 -2.99
N GLU A 136 7.72 13.41 -1.94
CA GLU A 136 7.54 12.92 -0.58
C GLU A 136 6.04 12.72 -0.30
N GLU A 137 5.67 11.53 0.14
CA GLU A 137 4.28 11.06 0.35
C GLU A 137 3.46 11.89 1.36
N ASN A 138 4.05 12.94 1.96
CA ASN A 138 3.38 13.87 2.86
C ASN A 138 2.82 15.13 2.16
N GLY A 139 3.07 15.31 0.86
CA GLY A 139 2.55 16.44 0.09
C GLY A 139 1.22 16.10 -0.57
N THR A 140 0.16 16.85 -0.27
CA THR A 140 -0.98 16.99 -1.17
C THR A 140 -0.45 17.31 -2.58
N CYS A 141 -0.53 16.36 -3.52
CA CYS A 141 0.01 16.56 -4.87
C CYS A 141 -0.94 17.45 -5.67
N GLU A 142 -0.53 18.69 -5.90
CA GLU A 142 -1.25 19.70 -6.70
C GLU A 142 -0.54 20.05 -8.02
N SER A 143 0.57 19.37 -8.36
CA SER A 143 1.29 19.65 -9.62
C SER A 143 0.73 18.85 -10.81
N GLU A 144 0.71 19.48 -11.98
CA GLU A 144 0.20 18.88 -13.22
C GLU A 144 1.07 17.71 -13.73
N GLU A 145 2.32 17.59 -13.30
CA GLU A 145 3.18 16.42 -13.56
C GLU A 145 2.80 15.18 -12.73
N CYS A 146 2.06 15.35 -11.63
CA CYS A 146 1.48 14.25 -10.86
C CYS A 146 0.36 13.53 -11.66
N LYS A 147 -0.17 14.16 -12.72
CA LYS A 147 -1.21 13.60 -13.59
C LYS A 147 -0.73 12.46 -14.50
N GLU A 148 0.58 12.23 -14.62
CA GLU A 148 1.11 11.07 -15.35
C GLU A 148 1.38 9.85 -14.45
N ASN A 149 1.43 10.02 -13.12
CA ASN A 149 1.63 8.92 -12.17
C ASN A 149 0.28 8.34 -11.72
N LYS A 150 -0.32 7.48 -12.57
CA LYS A 150 -1.52 6.67 -12.25
C LYS A 150 -1.46 6.03 -10.85
N PHE A 151 -0.26 5.69 -10.39
CA PHE A 151 0.04 5.15 -9.07
C PHE A 151 -0.42 6.04 -7.90
N ILE A 152 -0.02 7.32 -7.90
CA ILE A 152 -0.35 8.26 -6.82
C ILE A 152 -1.84 8.59 -6.85
N GLU A 153 -2.42 8.74 -8.05
CA GLU A 153 -3.84 9.01 -8.19
C GLU A 153 -4.71 7.83 -7.72
N GLN A 154 -4.29 6.58 -7.99
CA GLN A 154 -4.95 5.37 -7.50
C GLN A 154 -4.82 5.23 -5.98
N LEU A 155 -3.63 5.46 -5.42
CA LEU A 155 -3.39 5.45 -3.97
C LEU A 155 -4.23 6.53 -3.25
N VAL A 156 -4.22 7.76 -3.75
CA VAL A 156 -5.01 8.87 -3.20
C VAL A 156 -6.51 8.57 -3.30
N ASN A 157 -6.98 8.01 -4.42
CA ASN A 157 -8.38 7.60 -4.55
C ASN A 157 -8.74 6.43 -3.63
N ARG A 158 -7.82 5.48 -3.41
CA ARG A 158 -8.04 4.36 -2.48
C ARG A 158 -8.05 4.86 -1.03
N ILE A 159 -7.12 5.72 -0.65
CA ILE A 159 -7.10 6.39 0.66
C ILE A 159 -8.37 7.21 0.87
N LYS A 160 -8.85 7.94 -0.14
CA LYS A 160 -10.13 8.67 -0.07
C LYS A 160 -11.32 7.73 0.10
N LYS A 161 -11.36 6.60 -0.60
CA LYS A 161 -12.40 5.58 -0.42
C LYS A 161 -12.34 4.97 0.99
N ILE A 162 -11.18 4.50 1.42
CA ILE A 162 -10.98 3.89 2.75
C ILE A 162 -11.32 4.90 3.85
N SER A 163 -10.81 6.14 3.77
CA SER A 163 -11.12 7.17 4.77
C SER A 163 -12.59 7.58 4.78
N LYS A 164 -13.30 7.50 3.64
CA LYS A 164 -14.76 7.65 3.60
C LYS A 164 -15.44 6.53 4.39
N TYR A 165 -15.00 5.29 4.20
CA TYR A 165 -15.53 4.13 4.94
C TYR A 165 -15.11 4.08 6.42
N LEU A 166 -14.08 4.82 6.84
CA LEU A 166 -13.61 4.83 8.24
C LEU A 166 -14.10 6.04 9.06
N LYS A 167 -14.64 7.08 8.40
CA LYS A 167 -15.10 8.33 9.07
C LYS A 167 -16.61 8.43 9.28
N GLU A 168 -17.38 7.56 8.65
CA GLU A 168 -18.81 7.33 8.97
C GLU A 168 -18.93 6.29 10.10
#